data_AF-A0A7Y3MJJ6-F1
#
_entry.id   AF-A0A7Y3MJJ6-F1
#
_cell.length_a   1.000
_cell.length_b   1.000
_cell.length_c   1.000
_cell.angle_alpha   90.00
_cell.angle_beta   90.00
_cell.angle_gamma   90.00
#
_symmetry.space_group_name_H-M   'P 1'
#
loop_
_entity.id
_entity.type
_entity.pdbx_description
1 polymer ?
#
loop_
_entity_poly.entity_id
_entity_poly.type
_entity_poly.pdbx_seq_one_letter_code
_entity_poly.pdbx_strand_id
1 'polypeptide(L)'
;MKIERAQTWNRGVRVMHWLTLILLIVAATLGFWANDLPTGPAQVKLFGSHKSVGLSVLLLVLLRITWRFTTKAAPVASGLSATSQRAASIGHGVLYLLLILLPLSGWWLT
;
A
#
# COMPACT_ATOMS: atom_id res chain seq x y z
N MET A 1 -35.33 -5.74 -19.43
CA MET A 1 -34.57 -5.22 -18.27
C MET A 1 -33.11 -5.63 -18.42
N LYS A 2 -32.24 -4.75 -18.95
CA LYS A 2 -30.79 -5.04 -19.05
C LYS A 2 -30.19 -4.76 -17.68
N ILE A 3 -29.76 -5.80 -16.97
CA ILE A 3 -28.99 -5.64 -15.73
C ILE A 3 -27.64 -5.06 -16.16
N GLU A 4 -27.45 -3.75 -16.03
CA GLU A 4 -26.12 -3.17 -16.16
C GLU A 4 -25.25 -3.76 -15.06
N ARG A 5 -24.33 -4.65 -15.42
CA ARG A 5 -23.35 -5.18 -14.46
C ARG A 5 -22.58 -3.98 -13.92
N ALA A 6 -22.65 -3.78 -12.60
CA ALA A 6 -21.77 -2.84 -11.91
C ALA A 6 -20.33 -3.09 -12.37
N GLN A 7 -19.68 -2.07 -12.91
CA GLN A 7 -18.30 -2.13 -13.39
C GLN A 7 -17.39 -2.53 -12.21
N THR A 8 -17.07 -3.82 -12.09
CA THR A 8 -16.25 -4.31 -10.98
C THR A 8 -14.77 -4.10 -11.25
N TRP A 9 -14.03 -3.62 -10.25
CA TRP A 9 -12.58 -3.51 -10.30
C TRP A 9 -11.91 -4.85 -10.70
N ASN A 10 -10.90 -4.75 -11.56
CA ASN A 10 -10.08 -5.88 -11.98
C ASN A 10 -9.66 -6.71 -10.75
N ARG A 11 -9.85 -8.03 -10.82
CA ARG A 11 -9.52 -8.96 -9.72
C ARG A 11 -8.06 -8.81 -9.29
N GLY A 12 -7.12 -8.62 -10.23
CA GLY A 12 -5.70 -8.39 -9.94
C GLY A 12 -5.48 -7.15 -9.08
N VAL A 13 -6.12 -6.02 -9.42
CA VAL A 13 -6.01 -4.77 -8.66
C VAL A 13 -6.51 -4.93 -7.23
N ARG A 14 -7.59 -5.70 -7.04
CA ARG A 14 -8.14 -6.02 -5.71
C ARG A 14 -7.20 -6.91 -4.91
N VAL A 15 -6.66 -7.96 -5.51
CA VAL A 15 -5.69 -8.85 -4.84
C VAL A 15 -4.46 -8.06 -4.41
N MET A 16 -3.88 -7.26 -5.30
CA MET A 16 -2.73 -6.41 -4.96
C MET A 16 -3.05 -5.43 -3.84
N HIS A 17 -4.27 -4.87 -3.82
CA HIS A 17 -4.70 -3.97 -2.74
C HIS A 17 -4.68 -4.64 -1.36
N TRP A 18 -5.37 -5.78 -1.25
CA TRP A 18 -5.48 -6.52 0.00
C TRP A 18 -4.13 -7.10 0.41
N LEU A 19 -3.31 -7.53 -0.56
CA LEU A 19 -1.94 -7.97 -0.28
C LEU A 19 -1.09 -6.82 0.29
N THR A 20 -1.20 -5.60 -0.25
CA THR A 20 -0.52 -4.42 0.34
C THR A 20 -0.95 -4.22 1.79
N LEU A 21 -2.25 -4.31 2.09
CA LEU A 21 -2.77 -4.15 3.45
C LEU A 21 -2.19 -5.21 4.41
N ILE A 22 -2.18 -6.47 3.99
CA ILE A 22 -1.64 -7.58 4.79
C ILE A 22 -0.15 -7.36 5.07
N LEU A 23 0.64 -7.00 4.04
CA LEU A 23 2.07 -6.73 4.20
C LEU A 23 2.34 -5.52 5.11
N LEU A 24 1.49 -4.49 5.07
CA LEU A 24 1.60 -3.35 5.98
C LEU A 24 1.34 -3.73 7.43
N ILE A 25 0.33 -4.57 7.68
CA ILE A 25 0.06 -5.10 9.03
C ILE A 25 1.26 -5.91 9.53
N VAL A 26 1.79 -6.82 8.70
CA VAL A 26 2.97 -7.62 9.05
C VAL A 26 4.18 -6.72 9.33
N ALA A 27 4.46 -5.73 8.47
CA ALA A 27 5.55 -4.79 8.69
C ALA A 27 5.37 -4.03 10.01
N ALA A 28 4.18 -3.48 10.27
CA ALA A 28 3.90 -2.76 11.52
C ALA A 28 4.12 -3.67 12.74
N THR A 29 3.56 -4.88 12.74
CA THR A 29 3.74 -5.85 13.83
C THR A 29 5.21 -6.18 14.06
N LEU A 30 5.99 -6.45 13.01
CA LEU A 30 7.43 -6.72 13.12
C LEU A 30 8.19 -5.51 13.69
N GLY A 31 7.85 -4.30 13.27
CA GLY A 31 8.50 -3.07 13.71
C GLY A 31 8.24 -2.78 15.19
N PHE A 32 6.98 -2.84 15.61
CA PHE A 32 6.61 -2.65 17.02
C PHE A 32 7.23 -3.74 17.90
N TRP A 33 7.16 -5.00 17.47
CA TRP A 33 7.74 -6.10 18.25
C TRP A 33 9.26 -5.99 18.36
N ALA A 34 9.96 -5.59 17.29
CA ALA A 34 11.40 -5.35 17.35
C ALA A 34 11.75 -4.22 18.33
N ASN A 35 10.93 -3.17 18.38
CA ASN A 35 11.14 -2.02 19.26
C ASN A 35 11.00 -2.37 20.75
N ASP A 36 10.17 -3.35 21.09
CA ASP A 36 9.94 -3.80 22.47
C ASP A 36 11.01 -4.80 22.97
N LEU A 37 11.90 -5.27 22.09
CA LEU A 37 12.98 -6.18 22.46
C LEU A 37 14.22 -5.44 22.97
N PRO A 38 14.98 -6.04 23.91
CA PRO A 38 16.29 -5.52 24.27
C PRO A 38 17.24 -5.58 23.08
N THR A 39 18.19 -4.65 23.05
CA THR A 39 19.22 -4.58 22.00
C THR A 39 19.98 -5.90 21.92
N GLY A 40 19.94 -6.55 20.75
CA GLY A 40 20.59 -7.83 20.54
C GLY A 40 20.19 -8.53 19.25
N PRO A 41 20.68 -9.78 19.03
CA PRO A 41 20.48 -10.50 17.76
C PRO A 41 19.01 -10.71 17.38
N ALA A 42 18.13 -10.92 18.37
CA ALA A 42 16.70 -11.10 18.13
C ALA A 42 16.04 -9.82 17.57
N GLN A 43 16.34 -8.66 18.16
CA GLN A 43 15.87 -7.36 17.67
C GLN A 43 16.38 -7.10 16.25
N VAL A 44 17.67 -7.33 16.00
CA VAL A 44 18.28 -7.15 14.67
C VAL A 44 17.59 -8.04 13.62
N LYS A 45 17.30 -9.30 13.96
CA LYS A 45 16.60 -10.23 13.05
C LYS A 45 15.19 -9.76 12.71
N LEU A 46 14.44 -9.26 13.70
CA LEU A 46 13.09 -8.74 13.48
C LEU A 46 13.10 -7.45 12.66
N PHE A 47 14.03 -6.52 12.92
CA PHE A 47 14.19 -5.34 12.06
C PHE A 47 14.63 -5.70 10.65
N GLY A 48 15.50 -6.70 10.48
CA GLY A 48 15.86 -7.23 9.15
C GLY A 48 14.62 -7.73 8.41
N SER A 49 13.77 -8.51 9.11
CA SER A 49 12.50 -9.00 8.55
C SER A 49 11.54 -7.85 8.21
N HIS A 50 11.42 -6.85 9.09
CA HIS A 50 10.62 -5.65 8.87
C HIS A 50 11.05 -4.91 7.60
N LYS A 51 12.36 -4.72 7.39
CA LYS A 51 12.90 -4.08 6.17
C LYS A 51 12.59 -4.87 4.90
N SER A 52 12.76 -6.20 4.92
CA SER A 52 12.43 -7.04 3.77
C SER A 52 10.95 -6.97 3.40
N VAL A 53 10.06 -6.97 4.41
CA VAL A 53 8.62 -6.79 4.18
C VAL A 53 8.33 -5.38 3.66
N GLY A 54 8.97 -4.34 4.21
CA GLY A 54 8.84 -2.96 3.73
C GLY A 54 9.25 -2.78 2.26
N LEU A 55 10.36 -3.40 1.84
CA LEU A 55 10.78 -3.43 0.43
C LEU A 55 9.79 -4.19 -0.47
N SER A 56 9.17 -5.26 0.05
CA SER A 56 8.13 -6.00 -0.67
C SER A 56 6.88 -5.14 -0.89
N VAL A 57 6.49 -4.34 0.12
CA VAL A 57 5.43 -3.33 0.00
C VAL A 57 5.77 -2.31 -1.07
N LEU A 58 7.00 -1.77 -1.05
CA LEU A 58 7.47 -0.79 -2.05
C LEU A 58 7.34 -1.34 -3.48
N LEU A 59 7.85 -2.54 -3.73
CA LEU A 59 7.74 -3.19 -5.05
C LEU A 59 6.29 -3.37 -5.48
N LEU A 60 5.43 -3.83 -4.56
CA LEU A 60 4.02 -4.03 -4.85
C LEU A 60 3.31 -2.70 -5.16
N VAL A 61 3.62 -1.63 -4.43
CA VAL A 61 3.07 -0.28 -4.65
C VAL A 61 3.51 0.28 -6.00
N LEU A 62 4.79 0.14 -6.37
CA LEU A 62 5.28 0.53 -7.70
C LEU A 62 4.51 -0.20 -8.80
N LEU A 63 4.33 -1.52 -8.67
CA LEU A 63 3.54 -2.31 -9.63
C LEU A 63 2.08 -1.83 -9.69
N ARG A 64 1.47 -1.46 -8.56
CA ARG A 64 0.09 -0.90 -8.54
C ARG A 64 0.01 0.44 -9.25
N ILE A 65 1.01 1.30 -9.07
CA ILE A 65 1.10 2.60 -9.73
C ILE A 65 1.27 2.40 -11.24
N THR A 66 2.19 1.54 -11.67
CA THR A 66 2.37 1.18 -13.09
C THR A 66 1.07 0.64 -13.68
N TRP A 67 0.39 -0.29 -13.00
CA TRP A 67 -0.90 -0.83 -13.45
C TRP A 67 -1.97 0.25 -13.62
N ARG A 68 -2.01 1.21 -12.70
CA ARG A 68 -2.96 2.33 -12.74
C ARG A 68 -2.72 3.23 -13.96
N PHE A 69 -1.48 3.40 -14.40
CA PHE A 69 -1.15 4.20 -15.58
C PHE A 69 -1.31 3.43 -16.90
N THR A 70 -1.17 2.11 -16.90
CA THR A 70 -1.32 1.28 -18.11
C THR A 70 -2.75 0.79 -18.36
N THR A 71 -3.63 0.83 -17.36
CA THR A 71 -5.03 0.40 -17.47
C THR A 71 -5.99 1.58 -17.36
N LYS A 72 -7.04 1.62 -18.18
CA LYS A 72 -8.12 2.62 -18.03
C LYS A 72 -8.70 2.52 -16.62
N ALA A 73 -8.63 3.62 -15.87
CA ALA A 73 -9.24 3.72 -14.55
C ALA A 73 -10.76 3.48 -14.65
N ALA A 74 -11.32 2.75 -13.68
CA ALA A 74 -12.77 2.59 -13.60
C ALA A 74 -13.44 3.98 -13.49
N PRO A 75 -14.60 4.19 -14.14
CA PRO A 75 -15.32 5.45 -14.03
C PRO A 75 -15.59 5.79 -12.57
N VAL A 76 -15.47 7.08 -12.23
CA VAL A 76 -15.86 7.57 -10.90
C VAL A 76 -17.34 7.27 -10.69
N ALA A 77 -17.71 6.76 -9.51
CA ALA A 77 -19.10 6.46 -9.20
C ALA A 77 -19.96 7.71 -9.38
N SER A 78 -21.04 7.58 -10.15
CA SER A 78 -22.01 8.65 -10.37
C SER A 78 -22.60 9.11 -9.03
N GLY A 79 -22.65 10.42 -8.79
CA GLY A 79 -23.24 11.02 -7.58
C GLY A 79 -22.25 11.45 -6.50
N LEU A 80 -20.94 11.23 -6.66
CA LEU A 80 -19.93 11.79 -5.76
C LEU A 80 -19.79 13.30 -5.96
N SER A 81 -19.87 14.07 -4.87
CA SER A 81 -19.57 15.51 -4.91
C SER A 81 -18.13 15.76 -5.37
N ALA A 82 -17.90 16.88 -6.05
CA ALA A 82 -16.56 17.25 -6.53
C ALA A 82 -15.52 17.32 -5.39
N THR A 83 -15.95 17.76 -4.20
CA THR A 83 -15.11 17.82 -3.00
C THR A 83 -14.70 16.42 -2.53
N SER A 84 -15.63 15.46 -2.45
CA SER A 84 -15.31 14.08 -2.06
C SER A 84 -14.37 13.41 -3.05
N GLN A 85 -14.53 13.67 -4.36
CA GLN A 85 -13.61 13.15 -5.38
C GLN A 85 -12.19 13.71 -5.23
N ARG A 86 -12.07 15.02 -4.96
CA ARG A 86 -10.77 15.66 -4.70
C ARG A 86 -10.12 15.12 -3.43
N ALA A 87 -10.86 15.03 -2.33
CA ALA A 87 -10.36 14.50 -1.06
C ALA A 87 -9.86 13.06 -1.21
N ALA A 88 -10.62 12.20 -1.90
CA ALA A 88 -10.21 10.83 -2.19
C ALA A 88 -8.93 10.81 -3.05
N SER A 89 -8.83 11.66 -4.06
CA SER A 89 -7.65 11.70 -4.94
C SER A 89 -6.39 12.15 -4.20
N ILE A 90 -6.50 13.19 -3.36
CA ILE A 90 -5.41 13.68 -2.51
C ILE A 90 -5.00 12.60 -1.52
N GLY A 91 -5.95 11.98 -0.83
CA GLY A 91 -5.68 10.91 0.12
C GLY A 91 -4.91 9.75 -0.49
N HIS A 92 -5.31 9.30 -1.69
CA HIS A 92 -4.55 8.27 -2.42
C HIS A 92 -3.14 8.73 -2.78
N GLY A 93 -2.98 9.98 -3.22
CA GLY A 93 -1.66 10.56 -3.53
C GLY A 93 -0.73 10.57 -2.31
N VAL A 94 -1.23 11.03 -1.16
CA VAL A 94 -0.49 11.04 0.11
C VAL A 94 -0.13 9.62 0.54
N LEU A 95 -1.08 8.68 0.46
CA LEU A 95 -0.80 7.28 0.81
C LEU A 95 0.29 6.69 -0.09
N TYR A 96 0.26 6.94 -1.41
CA TYR A 96 1.35 6.46 -2.28
C TYR A 96 2.70 7.07 -1.93
N LEU A 97 2.75 8.38 -1.64
CA LEU A 97 3.98 9.02 -1.20
C LEU A 97 4.52 8.39 0.09
N LEU A 98 3.67 8.20 1.10
CA LEU A 98 4.08 7.58 2.38
C LEU A 98 4.57 6.14 2.18
N LEU A 99 3.87 5.35 1.38
CA LEU A 99 4.22 3.96 1.10
C LEU A 99 5.52 3.81 0.29
N ILE A 100 5.97 4.88 -0.36
CA ILE A 100 7.26 4.91 -1.06
C ILE A 100 8.36 5.46 -0.14
N LEU A 101 8.11 6.60 0.49
CA LEU A 101 9.13 7.34 1.24
C LEU A 101 9.48 6.67 2.57
N LEU A 102 8.52 6.05 3.27
CA LEU A 102 8.79 5.43 4.57
C LEU A 102 9.70 4.18 4.45
N PRO A 103 9.46 3.22 3.52
CA PRO A 103 10.39 2.12 3.34
C PRO A 103 11.77 2.56 2.85
N LEU A 104 11.84 3.58 1.99
CA LEU A 104 13.10 4.11 1.48
C LEU A 104 13.90 4.84 2.57
N SER A 105 13.24 5.64 3.41
CA SER A 105 13.91 6.33 4.53
C SER A 105 14.44 5.32 5.54
N GLY A 106 13.67 4.28 5.86
CA GLY A 106 14.10 3.21 6.75
C GLY A 106 15.24 2.35 6.19
N TRP A 107 15.40 2.27 4.87
CA TRP A 107 16.55 1.62 4.24
C TRP A 107 17.79 2.53 4.24
N TRP A 108 17.60 3.83 4.01
CA TRP A 108 18.69 4.81 3.95
C TRP A 108 19.27 5.15 5.32
N LEU A 109 18.44 5.15 6.37
CA LEU A 109 18.81 5.58 7.73
C LEU A 109 19.32 4.45 8.63
N THR A 110 19.80 3.33 8.07
CA THR A 110 20.20 2.14 8.84
C THR A 110 21.54 1.58 8.45
#